data_AF-M7X4K2-F1
#
_entry.id   AF-M7X4K2-F1
#
_cell.length_a   1.000
_cell.length_b   1.000
_cell.length_c   1.000
_cell.angle_alpha   90.00
_cell.angle_beta   90.00
_cell.angle_gamma   90.00
#
_symmetry.space_group_name_H-M   'P 1'
#
loop_
_entity.id
_entity.type
_entity.pdbx_description
1 polymer ?
#
loop_
_entity_poly.entity_id
_entity_poly.type
_entity_poly.pdbx_seq_one_letter_code
_entity_poly.pdbx_strand_id
1 'polypeptide(L)'
;MPPSFDNPPATLAELKDALDDLLEDYLDTLSAYQQARDLLSSHLKTGYFDLARAKVALGPGRVGQSSYDLGENESLRVVTIEGEEEVSQDKGVKENGRISCLRYLLDLRPASPESARDVDSSSNSPATLRRRTTAADGRPDPSTPDTTSSSAPTRTRPHVSPLAQFSAFPPPALRSSADAFGNAVEAAVRCVECEARVRDRAREVKRMRKRVERAEKEAMGGEVVG
;
A
#
# COMPACT_ATOMS: atom_id res chain seq x y z
N MET A 1 -18.91 4.65 44.51
CA MET A 1 -18.01 3.51 44.74
C MET A 1 -16.96 3.51 43.63
N PRO A 2 -15.70 3.84 43.91
CA PRO A 2 -14.63 3.60 42.96
C PRO A 2 -14.16 2.14 43.05
N PRO A 3 -13.84 1.46 41.94
CA PRO A 3 -13.19 0.17 41.97
C PRO A 3 -11.72 0.35 42.35
N SER A 4 -11.32 -0.32 43.43
CA SER A 4 -9.95 -0.47 43.91
C SER A 4 -9.13 -1.29 42.92
N PHE A 5 -8.18 -0.64 42.24
CA PHE A 5 -7.08 -1.30 41.52
C PHE A 5 -5.96 -1.64 42.50
N ASP A 6 -6.22 -2.53 43.45
CA ASP A 6 -5.17 -3.26 44.15
C ASP A 6 -4.87 -4.51 43.34
N ASN A 7 -3.98 -4.37 42.35
CA ASN A 7 -3.37 -5.51 41.69
C ASN A 7 -2.24 -5.99 42.62
N PRO A 8 -2.30 -7.21 43.22
CA PRO A 8 -1.20 -7.73 44.02
C PRO A 8 0.07 -7.86 43.15
N PRO A 9 1.28 -7.96 43.75
CA PRO A 9 2.49 -8.15 42.98
C PRO A 9 2.34 -9.44 42.16
N ALA A 10 2.35 -9.31 40.84
CA ALA A 10 2.23 -10.43 39.91
C ALA A 10 3.09 -11.59 40.41
N THR A 11 2.46 -12.71 40.75
CA THR A 11 3.20 -13.83 41.32
C THR A 11 4.19 -14.33 40.27
N LEU A 12 5.32 -14.88 40.70
CA LEU A 12 6.35 -15.38 39.79
C LEU A 12 5.79 -16.43 38.79
N ALA A 13 4.74 -17.15 39.18
CA ALA A 13 3.98 -18.03 38.30
C ALA A 13 3.26 -17.24 37.19
N GLU A 14 2.48 -16.20 37.53
CA GLU A 14 1.79 -15.35 36.54
C GLU A 14 2.76 -14.69 35.55
N LEU A 15 3.96 -14.29 36.00
CA LEU A 15 4.99 -13.72 35.11
C LEU A 15 5.57 -14.76 34.14
N LYS A 16 5.61 -16.03 34.54
CA LYS A 16 6.06 -17.14 33.69
C LYS A 16 4.97 -17.53 32.70
N ASP A 17 3.73 -17.64 33.15
CA ASP A 17 2.57 -17.91 32.28
C ASP A 17 2.45 -16.83 31.20
N ALA A 18 2.55 -15.55 31.58
CA ALA A 18 2.54 -14.44 30.63
C ALA A 18 3.76 -14.42 29.68
N LEU A 19 4.89 -15.01 30.08
CA LEU A 19 6.05 -15.16 29.19
C LEU A 19 5.80 -16.28 28.18
N ASP A 20 5.20 -17.39 28.59
CA ASP A 20 4.87 -18.51 27.73
C ASP A 20 3.81 -18.11 26.69
N ASP A 21 2.76 -17.38 27.09
CA ASP A 21 1.76 -16.81 26.18
C ASP A 21 2.42 -15.90 25.12
N LEU A 22 3.38 -15.06 25.54
CA LEU A 22 4.10 -14.16 24.65
C LEU A 22 5.04 -14.91 23.69
N LEU A 23 5.58 -16.05 24.11
CA LEU A 23 6.39 -16.92 23.26
C LEU A 23 5.53 -17.65 22.23
N GLU A 24 4.33 -18.08 22.60
CA GLU A 24 3.35 -18.64 21.66
C GLU A 24 3.01 -17.62 20.57
N ASP A 25 2.61 -16.40 20.97
CA ASP A 25 2.35 -15.27 20.06
C ASP A 25 3.55 -14.96 19.14
N TYR A 26 4.77 -15.03 19.67
CA TYR A 26 5.99 -14.82 18.89
C TYR A 26 6.21 -15.92 17.84
N LEU A 27 5.98 -17.18 18.19
CA LEU A 27 6.12 -18.30 17.26
C LEU A 27 5.05 -18.27 16.17
N ASP A 28 3.81 -17.92 16.52
CA ASP A 28 2.72 -17.76 15.56
C ASP A 28 2.99 -16.63 14.57
N THR A 29 3.46 -15.48 15.06
CA THR A 29 3.85 -14.35 14.18
C THR A 29 5.04 -14.69 13.29
N LEU A 30 6.00 -15.49 13.77
CA LEU A 30 7.11 -15.99 12.97
C LEU A 30 6.64 -16.96 11.86
N SER A 31 5.72 -17.87 12.19
CA SER A 31 5.09 -18.77 11.23
C SER A 31 4.36 -17.99 10.13
N ALA A 32 3.56 -16.99 10.51
CA ALA A 32 2.87 -16.11 9.58
C ALA A 32 3.84 -15.34 8.67
N TYR A 33 4.98 -14.87 9.20
CA TYR A 33 6.03 -14.25 8.40
C TYR A 33 6.62 -15.20 7.34
N GLN A 34 6.94 -16.44 7.72
CA GLN A 34 7.46 -17.44 6.80
C GLN A 34 6.46 -17.75 5.69
N GLN A 35 5.20 -17.94 6.04
CA GLN A 35 4.13 -18.17 5.06
C GLN A 35 3.96 -16.99 4.09
N ALA A 36 3.96 -15.75 4.60
CA ALA A 36 3.87 -14.56 3.77
C ALA A 36 5.05 -14.45 2.79
N ARG A 37 6.27 -14.81 3.25
CA ARG A 37 7.49 -14.80 2.42
C ARG A 37 7.44 -15.86 1.31
N ASP A 38 6.89 -17.02 1.59
CA ASP A 38 6.70 -18.08 0.60
C ASP A 38 5.69 -17.69 -0.46
N LEU A 39 4.58 -17.06 -0.05
CA LEU A 39 3.57 -16.50 -0.97
C LEU A 39 4.18 -15.43 -1.87
N LEU A 40 4.96 -14.50 -1.29
CA LEU A 40 5.69 -13.48 -2.06
C LEU A 40 6.61 -14.12 -3.10
N SER A 41 7.40 -15.13 -2.71
CA SER A 41 8.29 -15.86 -3.62
C SER A 41 7.51 -16.53 -4.76
N SER A 42 6.38 -17.17 -4.44
CA SER A 42 5.52 -17.84 -5.42
C SER A 42 4.93 -16.87 -6.45
N HIS A 43 4.39 -15.74 -5.98
CA HIS A 43 3.83 -14.71 -6.85
C HIS A 43 4.89 -14.07 -7.74
N LEU A 44 6.09 -13.78 -7.21
CA LEU A 44 7.19 -13.26 -8.01
C LEU A 44 7.64 -14.25 -9.09
N LYS A 45 7.83 -15.53 -8.74
CA LYS A 45 8.20 -16.57 -9.72
C LYS A 45 7.18 -16.65 -10.86
N THR A 46 5.90 -16.69 -10.52
CA THR A 46 4.81 -16.73 -11.50
C THR A 46 4.77 -15.47 -12.36
N GLY A 47 4.85 -14.29 -11.72
CA GLY A 47 4.84 -13.00 -12.39
C GLY A 47 5.98 -12.81 -13.39
N TYR A 48 7.21 -13.19 -13.02
CA TYR A 48 8.36 -13.14 -13.92
C TYR A 48 8.29 -14.17 -15.04
N PHE A 49 7.77 -15.37 -14.78
CA PHE A 49 7.60 -16.40 -15.81
C PHE A 49 6.58 -15.95 -16.87
N ASP A 50 5.43 -15.43 -16.43
CA ASP A 50 4.41 -14.91 -17.33
C ASP A 50 4.87 -13.64 -18.07
N LEU A 51 5.68 -12.80 -17.41
CA LEU A 51 6.31 -11.66 -18.07
C LEU A 51 7.25 -12.11 -19.21
N ALA A 52 8.05 -13.16 -18.97
CA ALA A 52 8.93 -13.72 -19.99
C ALA A 52 8.11 -14.28 -21.17
N ARG A 53 7.01 -14.99 -20.90
CA ARG A 53 6.09 -15.46 -21.94
C ARG A 53 5.45 -14.30 -22.71
N ALA A 54 5.05 -13.23 -22.02
CA ALA A 54 4.50 -12.03 -22.65
C ALA A 54 5.53 -11.31 -23.53
N LYS A 55 6.79 -11.23 -23.08
CA LYS A 55 7.91 -10.68 -23.88
C LYS A 55 8.12 -11.45 -25.18
N VAL A 56 8.04 -12.78 -25.14
CA VAL A 56 8.13 -13.62 -26.35
C VAL A 56 6.95 -13.34 -27.29
N ALA A 57 5.74 -13.21 -26.76
CA ALA A 57 4.53 -12.96 -27.56
C ALA A 57 4.48 -11.55 -28.19
N LEU A 58 4.99 -10.52 -27.49
CA LEU A 58 4.95 -9.13 -27.93
C LEU A 58 6.21 -8.70 -28.70
N GLY A 59 7.28 -9.48 -28.63
CA GLY A 59 8.57 -9.17 -29.24
C GLY A 59 9.49 -8.35 -28.33
N PRO A 60 10.81 -8.37 -28.61
CA PRO A 60 11.86 -7.91 -27.69
C PRO A 60 11.86 -6.40 -27.38
N GLY A 61 11.15 -5.58 -28.17
CA GLY A 61 11.14 -4.12 -28.03
C GLY A 61 9.86 -3.51 -27.45
N ARG A 62 8.83 -4.32 -27.18
CA ARG A 62 7.51 -3.81 -26.72
C ARG A 62 7.31 -3.82 -25.21
N VAL A 63 8.08 -4.62 -24.48
CA VAL A 63 7.99 -4.73 -23.02
C VAL A 63 9.39 -4.45 -22.46
N GLY A 64 9.68 -3.16 -22.29
CA GLY A 64 10.97 -2.68 -21.84
C GLY A 64 10.91 -1.24 -21.37
N GLN A 65 12.05 -0.72 -20.90
CA GLN A 65 12.15 0.65 -20.36
C GLN A 65 11.72 1.73 -21.37
N SER A 66 11.94 1.50 -22.66
CA SER A 66 11.57 2.43 -23.73
C SER A 66 10.08 2.42 -24.10
N SER A 67 9.32 1.44 -23.60
CA SER A 67 7.89 1.29 -23.89
C SER A 67 7.00 1.87 -22.79
N TYR A 68 7.59 2.35 -21.69
CA TYR A 68 6.83 3.01 -20.64
C TYR A 68 6.35 4.37 -21.11
N ASP A 69 5.07 4.62 -20.90
CA ASP A 69 4.53 5.96 -21.01
C ASP A 69 5.00 6.79 -19.81
N LEU A 70 5.83 7.80 -20.07
CA LEU A 70 6.32 8.76 -19.07
C LEU A 70 5.30 9.87 -18.77
N GLY A 71 4.10 9.80 -19.36
CA GLY A 71 2.98 10.65 -18.99
C GLY A 71 2.58 10.49 -17.52
N GLU A 72 1.75 11.41 -17.05
CA GLU A 72 1.19 11.41 -15.70
C GLU A 72 0.25 10.21 -15.51
N ASN A 73 0.82 9.06 -15.13
CA ASN A 73 0.10 7.85 -14.80
C ASN A 73 -0.06 7.74 -13.28
N GLU A 74 -1.30 7.63 -12.80
CA GLU A 74 -1.56 7.39 -11.38
C GLU A 74 -1.19 5.95 -10.99
N SER A 75 -0.68 5.77 -9.76
CA SER A 75 -0.43 4.44 -9.22
C SER A 75 -1.74 3.70 -8.95
N LEU A 76 -1.84 2.45 -9.42
CA LEU A 76 -3.01 1.60 -9.15
C LEU A 76 -3.09 1.11 -7.69
N ARG A 77 -1.94 1.10 -7.00
CA ARG A 77 -1.78 0.57 -5.65
C ARG A 77 -1.04 1.60 -4.82
N VAL A 78 -1.62 1.98 -3.69
CA VAL A 78 -1.04 2.94 -2.75
C VAL A 78 -0.82 2.20 -1.43
N VAL A 79 0.42 2.28 -0.92
CA VAL A 79 0.75 1.79 0.42
C VAL A 79 0.77 2.99 1.34
N THR A 80 -0.19 3.06 2.26
CA THR A 80 -0.21 4.05 3.32
C THR A 80 0.52 3.48 4.52
N ILE A 81 1.51 4.21 5.01
CA ILE A 81 2.29 3.84 6.19
C ILE A 81 1.79 4.72 7.33
N GLU A 82 1.01 4.14 8.22
CA GLU A 82 0.58 4.81 9.45
C GLU A 82 1.59 4.49 10.55
N GLY A 83 2.18 5.52 11.15
CA GLY A 83 2.99 5.40 12.36
C GLY A 83 2.17 5.86 13.56
N GLU A 84 1.93 4.99 14.53
CA GLU A 84 1.43 5.45 15.82
C GLU A 84 2.61 6.03 16.61
N GLU A 85 2.60 7.35 16.79
CA GLU A 85 3.50 8.02 17.72
C GLU A 85 3.00 7.77 19.14
N GLU A 86 3.69 6.89 19.89
CA GLU A 86 3.53 6.90 21.35
C GLU A 86 4.08 8.23 21.88
N VAL A 87 3.19 9.17 22.16
CA VAL A 87 3.50 10.37 22.93
C VAL A 87 3.83 9.93 24.36
N SER A 88 5.07 9.51 24.57
CA SER A 88 5.65 9.45 25.90
C SER A 88 5.75 10.87 26.43
N GLN A 89 4.73 11.26 27.19
CA GLN A 89 4.66 12.52 27.91
C GLN A 89 5.59 12.43 29.12
N ASP A 90 6.89 12.27 28.89
CA ASP A 90 7.88 12.43 29.96
C ASP A 90 9.08 13.24 29.48
N LYS A 91 9.47 14.17 30.33
CA LYS A 91 10.25 15.35 29.97
C LYS A 91 11.67 14.98 29.57
N GLY A 92 11.97 15.24 28.30
CA GLY A 92 13.25 15.82 27.89
C GLY A 92 14.41 14.88 27.70
N VAL A 93 14.44 14.17 26.56
CA VAL A 93 15.67 13.98 25.76
C VAL A 93 15.26 13.95 24.29
N LYS A 94 15.88 14.80 23.47
CA LYS A 94 15.77 14.77 22.00
C LYS A 94 16.50 13.52 21.50
N GLU A 95 15.78 12.56 20.94
CA GLU A 95 16.27 11.70 19.85
C GLU A 95 15.14 10.80 19.35
N ASN A 96 14.80 10.97 18.06
CA ASN A 96 14.03 10.09 17.19
C ASN A 96 12.82 9.40 17.83
N GLY A 97 11.64 10.00 17.60
CA GLY A 97 10.35 9.35 17.86
C GLY A 97 10.40 7.91 17.37
N ARG A 98 10.38 6.97 18.31
CA ARG A 98 10.35 5.55 18.01
C ARG A 98 8.92 5.27 17.59
N ILE A 99 8.70 5.21 16.28
CA ILE A 99 7.42 4.74 15.74
C ILE A 99 7.23 3.31 16.26
N SER A 100 6.23 3.11 17.10
CA SER A 100 6.03 1.88 17.86
C SER A 100 5.47 0.76 17.00
N CYS A 101 4.72 1.11 15.97
CA CYS A 101 4.13 0.19 15.01
C CYS A 101 3.95 0.93 13.67
N LEU A 102 4.35 0.28 12.58
CA LEU A 102 4.04 0.74 11.23
C LEU A 102 2.90 -0.14 10.74
N ARG A 103 1.72 0.45 10.57
CA ARG A 103 0.60 -0.23 9.93
C ARG A 103 0.64 0.09 8.45
N TYR A 104 0.66 -0.95 7.63
CA TYR A 104 0.70 -0.83 6.19
C TYR A 104 -0.67 -1.17 5.62
N LEU A 105 -1.35 -0.18 5.07
CA LEU A 105 -2.61 -0.36 4.36
C LEU A 105 -2.35 -0.32 2.87
N LEU A 106 -2.82 -1.34 2.16
CA LEU A 106 -2.78 -1.35 0.70
C LEU A 106 -4.17 -1.02 0.18
N ASP A 107 -4.31 0.20 -0.34
CA ASP A 107 -5.54 0.64 -0.99
C ASP A 107 -5.42 0.51 -2.50
N LEU A 108 -6.46 -0.07 -3.11
CA LEU A 108 -6.74 0.13 -4.52
C LEU A 108 -7.35 1.53 -4.62
N ARG A 109 -6.59 2.49 -5.15
CA ARG A 109 -7.09 3.85 -5.37
C ARG A 109 -8.34 3.76 -6.25
N PRO A 110 -9.53 4.18 -5.77
CA PRO A 110 -10.68 4.30 -6.66
C PRO A 110 -10.36 5.41 -7.66
N ALA A 111 -10.72 5.22 -8.93
CA ALA A 111 -10.59 6.25 -9.95
C ALA A 111 -11.36 7.51 -9.49
N SER A 112 -10.65 8.49 -8.91
CA SER A 112 -11.23 9.69 -8.31
C SER A 112 -11.00 10.90 -9.23
N PRO A 113 -12.00 11.77 -9.44
CA PRO A 113 -12.00 12.81 -10.47
C PRO A 113 -11.29 14.11 -10.04
N GLU A 114 -10.13 14.01 -9.37
CA GLU A 114 -9.41 15.18 -8.85
C GLU A 114 -8.02 15.33 -9.50
N SER A 115 -8.01 15.61 -10.80
CA SER A 115 -6.86 16.28 -11.43
C SER A 115 -7.35 17.22 -12.52
N ALA A 116 -7.89 18.35 -12.09
CA ALA A 116 -8.14 19.50 -12.95
C ALA A 116 -7.95 20.77 -12.11
N ARG A 117 -6.70 21.19 -11.94
CA ARG A 117 -6.38 22.61 -11.79
C ARG A 117 -5.24 22.99 -12.72
N ASP A 118 -5.65 23.81 -13.68
CA ASP A 118 -4.92 24.92 -14.31
C ASP A 118 -3.59 24.63 -15.00
N VAL A 119 -3.68 24.33 -16.31
CA VAL A 119 -2.69 24.83 -17.28
C VAL A 119 -3.42 25.36 -18.51
N ASP A 120 -3.53 26.68 -18.55
CA ASP A 120 -3.89 27.47 -19.72
C ASP A 120 -2.76 27.34 -20.77
N SER A 121 -3.08 26.81 -21.95
CA SER A 121 -2.24 26.93 -23.16
C SER A 121 -3.05 26.60 -24.41
N SER A 122 -3.67 27.66 -24.94
CA SER A 122 -3.60 28.08 -26.34
C SER A 122 -3.48 26.95 -27.38
N SER A 123 -4.63 26.49 -27.84
CA SER A 123 -4.78 25.67 -29.04
C SER A 123 -4.38 26.43 -30.30
N ASN A 124 -3.41 25.91 -31.06
CA ASN A 124 -3.33 26.16 -32.50
C ASN A 124 -3.53 24.83 -33.23
N SER A 125 -4.70 24.70 -33.86
CA SER A 125 -5.01 23.62 -34.80
C SER A 125 -4.26 23.85 -36.13
N PRO A 126 -4.10 22.83 -36.98
CA PRO A 126 -5.10 22.73 -38.04
C PRO A 126 -5.52 21.30 -38.38
N ALA A 127 -6.84 21.12 -38.40
CA ALA A 127 -7.51 20.04 -39.10
C ALA A 127 -7.52 20.32 -40.61
N THR A 128 -7.07 19.37 -41.43
CA THR A 128 -7.42 19.34 -42.86
C THR A 128 -7.75 17.91 -43.29
N LEU A 129 -9.04 17.59 -43.34
CA LEU A 129 -9.55 16.43 -44.10
C LEU A 129 -10.89 16.80 -44.74
N ARG A 130 -10.78 17.16 -46.03
CA ARG A 130 -11.72 17.02 -47.16
C ARG A 130 -13.22 16.92 -46.83
N ARG A 131 -13.98 17.96 -47.22
CA ARG A 131 -15.42 17.81 -47.54
C ARG A 131 -15.71 18.33 -48.95
N ARG A 132 -16.33 17.46 -49.73
CA ARG A 132 -16.73 17.62 -51.14
C ARG A 132 -18.02 18.47 -51.19
N THR A 133 -18.01 19.50 -52.03
CA THR A 133 -19.09 20.47 -52.24
C THR A 133 -20.10 19.97 -53.28
N THR A 134 -21.40 20.11 -52.98
CA THR A 134 -22.48 20.21 -53.98
C THR A 134 -23.62 21.10 -53.46
N ALA A 135 -24.02 22.06 -54.31
CA ALA A 135 -25.31 22.76 -54.42
C ALA A 135 -25.70 23.87 -53.42
N ALA A 136 -25.59 25.11 -53.94
CA ALA A 136 -26.61 26.17 -54.06
C ALA A 136 -27.66 26.44 -52.95
N ASP A 137 -27.66 27.71 -52.50
CA ASP A 137 -28.76 28.70 -52.57
C ASP A 137 -29.21 29.35 -51.23
N GLY A 138 -29.38 30.69 -51.26
CA GLY A 138 -30.19 31.47 -50.32
C GLY A 138 -29.55 32.07 -49.03
N ARG A 139 -29.28 33.38 -49.04
CA ARG A 139 -29.29 34.31 -47.86
C ARG A 139 -30.70 34.97 -47.78
N PRO A 140 -31.21 35.56 -46.67
CA PRO A 140 -30.53 36.54 -45.79
C PRO A 140 -30.79 36.44 -44.25
N ASP A 141 -30.00 37.25 -43.50
CA ASP A 141 -29.93 37.60 -42.05
C ASP A 141 -31.26 38.00 -41.33
N PRO A 142 -31.34 38.37 -40.01
CA PRO A 142 -30.33 38.63 -38.94
C PRO A 142 -30.68 38.16 -37.49
N SER A 143 -29.79 38.47 -36.52
CA SER A 143 -30.05 38.79 -35.08
C SER A 143 -29.84 37.71 -34.00
N THR A 144 -28.90 37.97 -33.09
CA THR A 144 -28.76 37.43 -31.72
C THR A 144 -29.84 38.05 -30.78
N PRO A 145 -30.27 37.43 -29.65
CA PRO A 145 -29.43 37.23 -28.44
C PRO A 145 -29.72 36.01 -27.52
N ASP A 146 -28.71 35.68 -26.72
CA ASP A 146 -28.66 35.12 -25.35
C ASP A 146 -29.60 34.04 -24.79
N THR A 147 -28.95 33.19 -23.98
CA THR A 147 -29.46 32.39 -22.85
C THR A 147 -30.11 31.05 -23.18
N THR A 148 -29.33 29.98 -23.01
CA THR A 148 -29.78 28.84 -22.19
C THR A 148 -28.61 27.97 -21.76
N SER A 149 -28.46 27.89 -20.45
CA SER A 149 -27.60 27.02 -19.68
C SER A 149 -27.63 25.59 -20.23
N SER A 150 -26.50 25.12 -20.75
CA SER A 150 -26.30 23.70 -21.03
C SER A 150 -25.00 23.28 -20.37
N SER A 151 -25.13 22.72 -19.17
CA SER A 151 -24.07 22.03 -18.46
C SER A 151 -23.58 20.87 -19.33
N ALA A 152 -22.49 21.10 -20.06
CA ALA A 152 -21.81 20.06 -20.80
C ALA A 152 -21.33 18.98 -19.81
N PRO A 153 -21.60 17.68 -20.06
CA PRO A 153 -21.09 16.62 -19.21
C PRO A 153 -19.57 16.64 -19.28
N THR A 154 -18.91 16.86 -18.15
CA THR A 154 -17.48 16.60 -17.97
C THR A 154 -17.23 15.15 -18.38
N ARG A 155 -16.68 14.96 -19.58
CA ARG A 155 -16.25 13.64 -20.05
C ARG A 155 -15.06 13.25 -19.18
N THR A 156 -15.32 12.53 -18.10
CA THR A 156 -14.29 11.77 -17.40
C THR A 156 -13.65 10.86 -18.43
N ARG A 157 -12.37 11.08 -18.74
CA ARG A 157 -11.67 10.17 -19.64
C ARG A 157 -11.65 8.81 -18.95
N PRO A 158 -12.11 7.74 -19.61
CA PRO A 158 -12.07 6.42 -19.02
C PRO A 158 -10.61 6.10 -18.67
N HIS A 159 -10.38 5.65 -17.44
CA HIS A 159 -9.06 5.29 -16.96
C HIS A 159 -8.52 4.16 -17.85
N VAL A 160 -7.53 4.47 -18.68
CA VAL A 160 -6.94 3.49 -19.58
C VAL A 160 -6.14 2.51 -18.72
N SER A 161 -6.30 1.21 -18.95
CA SER A 161 -5.50 0.22 -18.22
C SER A 161 -4.01 0.48 -18.51
N PRO A 162 -3.11 0.49 -17.51
CA PRO A 162 -1.69 0.73 -17.75
C PRO A 162 -1.06 -0.32 -18.67
N LEU A 163 -1.68 -1.51 -18.80
CA LEU A 163 -1.25 -2.53 -19.74
C LEU A 163 -1.44 -2.13 -21.22
N ALA A 164 -2.30 -1.16 -21.50
CA ALA A 164 -2.54 -0.68 -22.86
C ALA A 164 -1.32 0.02 -23.47
N GLN A 165 -0.38 0.50 -22.63
CA GLN A 165 0.88 1.11 -23.10
C GLN A 165 1.76 0.11 -23.88
N PHE A 166 1.64 -1.19 -23.59
CA PHE A 166 2.45 -2.23 -24.24
C PHE A 166 1.76 -2.87 -25.45
N SER A 167 0.43 -2.81 -25.52
CA SER A 167 -0.36 -3.32 -26.64
C SER A 167 -1.82 -2.88 -26.55
N ALA A 168 -2.45 -2.61 -27.69
CA ALA A 168 -3.89 -2.37 -27.77
C ALA A 168 -4.74 -3.51 -27.18
N PHE A 169 -4.24 -4.75 -27.25
CA PHE A 169 -4.85 -5.93 -26.64
C PHE A 169 -3.78 -6.72 -25.86
N PRO A 170 -3.67 -6.51 -24.54
CA PRO A 170 -2.69 -7.20 -23.70
C PRO A 170 -2.87 -8.72 -23.79
N PRO A 171 -1.81 -9.49 -24.09
CA PRO A 171 -1.89 -10.94 -24.11
C PRO A 171 -2.19 -11.46 -22.70
N PRO A 172 -2.81 -12.66 -22.57
CA PRO A 172 -3.21 -13.21 -21.28
C PRO A 172 -2.03 -13.33 -20.31
N ALA A 173 -0.84 -13.69 -20.81
CA ALA A 173 0.37 -13.75 -19.99
C ALA A 173 0.76 -12.38 -19.40
N LEU A 174 0.54 -11.27 -20.12
CA LEU A 174 0.84 -9.94 -19.59
C LEU A 174 -0.14 -9.53 -18.50
N ARG A 175 -1.42 -9.90 -18.64
CA ARG A 175 -2.44 -9.67 -17.61
C ARG A 175 -2.17 -10.49 -16.35
N SER A 176 -1.92 -11.80 -16.54
CA SER A 176 -1.54 -12.72 -15.45
C SER A 176 -0.30 -12.24 -14.70
N SER A 177 0.72 -11.77 -15.44
CA SER A 177 1.92 -11.19 -14.84
C SER A 177 1.61 -9.96 -13.99
N ALA A 178 0.76 -9.05 -14.47
CA ALA A 178 0.35 -7.87 -13.73
C ALA A 178 -0.42 -8.22 -12.45
N ASP A 179 -1.34 -9.20 -12.52
CA ASP A 179 -2.09 -9.69 -11.37
C ASP A 179 -1.14 -10.35 -10.35
N ALA A 180 -0.19 -11.17 -10.82
CA ALA A 180 0.81 -11.81 -9.97
C ALA A 180 1.72 -10.80 -9.27
N PHE A 181 2.16 -9.74 -9.96
CA PHE A 181 2.92 -8.66 -9.32
C PHE A 181 2.07 -7.84 -8.36
N GLY A 182 0.78 -7.67 -8.65
CA GLY A 182 -0.17 -7.10 -7.71
C GLY A 182 -0.21 -7.89 -6.41
N ASN A 183 -0.51 -9.18 -6.50
CA ASN A 183 -0.55 -10.08 -5.33
C ASN A 183 0.81 -10.16 -4.62
N ALA A 184 1.93 -10.03 -5.34
CA ALA A 184 3.26 -9.94 -4.76
C ALA A 184 3.41 -8.67 -3.90
N VAL A 185 2.91 -7.51 -4.33
CA VAL A 185 2.94 -6.29 -3.51
C VAL A 185 2.11 -6.46 -2.24
N GLU A 186 0.94 -7.08 -2.32
CA GLU A 186 0.13 -7.42 -1.13
C GLU A 186 0.88 -8.34 -0.16
N ALA A 187 1.50 -9.40 -0.68
CA ALA A 187 2.29 -10.32 0.13
C ALA A 187 3.52 -9.63 0.74
N ALA A 188 4.18 -8.72 0.01
CA ALA A 188 5.31 -7.95 0.51
C ALA A 188 4.91 -7.04 1.67
N VAL A 189 3.77 -6.35 1.56
CA VAL A 189 3.23 -5.54 2.65
C VAL A 189 3.00 -6.38 3.90
N ARG A 190 2.36 -7.56 3.76
CA ARG A 190 2.16 -8.49 4.88
C ARG A 190 3.48 -8.99 5.48
N CYS A 191 4.50 -9.24 4.64
CA CYS A 191 5.82 -9.63 5.13
C CYS A 191 6.41 -8.56 6.03
N VAL A 192 6.37 -7.29 5.60
CA VAL A 192 6.92 -6.17 6.36
C VAL A 192 6.15 -5.97 7.67
N GLU A 193 4.82 -6.09 7.64
CA GLU A 193 3.99 -6.03 8.85
C GLU A 193 4.35 -7.15 9.84
N CYS A 194 4.44 -8.40 9.36
CA CYS A 194 4.82 -9.53 10.20
C CYS A 194 6.24 -9.36 10.75
N GLU A 195 7.17 -8.83 9.95
CA GLU A 195 8.55 -8.57 10.36
C GLU A 195 8.63 -7.50 11.47
N ALA A 196 7.81 -6.45 11.37
CA ALA A 196 7.68 -5.45 12.42
C ALA A 196 7.15 -6.09 13.71
N ARG A 197 6.05 -6.86 13.63
CA ARG A 197 5.46 -7.55 14.78
C ARG A 197 6.42 -8.53 15.44
N VAL A 198 7.19 -9.30 14.67
CA VAL A 198 8.21 -10.23 15.19
C VAL A 198 9.28 -9.47 15.97
N ARG A 199 9.74 -8.31 15.48
CA ARG A 199 10.69 -7.46 16.21
C ARG A 199 10.09 -6.92 17.50
N ASP A 200 8.81 -6.56 17.50
CA ASP A 200 8.12 -6.00 18.67
C ASP A 200 7.97 -7.06 19.75
N ARG A 201 7.45 -8.23 19.39
CA ARG A 201 7.33 -9.38 20.29
C ARG A 201 8.69 -9.82 20.84
N ALA A 202 9.75 -9.85 20.03
CA ALA A 202 11.10 -10.15 20.51
C ALA A 202 11.59 -9.13 21.57
N ARG A 203 11.26 -7.85 21.40
CA ARG A 203 11.56 -6.80 22.39
C ARG A 203 10.79 -7.03 23.69
N GLU A 204 9.51 -7.38 23.59
CA GLU A 204 8.65 -7.67 24.76
C GLU A 204 9.13 -8.91 25.52
N VAL A 205 9.46 -10.00 24.82
CA VAL A 205 10.02 -11.24 25.43
C VAL A 205 11.28 -10.92 26.21
N LYS A 206 12.19 -10.11 25.63
CA LYS A 206 13.41 -9.68 26.32
C LYS A 206 13.11 -8.88 27.59
N ARG A 207 12.10 -8.00 27.56
CA ARG A 207 11.67 -7.22 28.73
C ARG A 207 11.06 -8.13 29.81
N MET A 208 10.19 -9.06 29.43
CA MET A 208 9.52 -9.98 30.34
C MET A 208 10.52 -10.93 31.02
N ARG A 209 11.47 -11.51 30.26
CA ARG A 209 12.56 -12.32 30.83
C ARG A 209 13.36 -11.57 31.90
N LYS A 210 13.66 -10.29 31.65
CA LYS A 210 14.35 -9.45 32.64
C LYS A 210 13.52 -9.20 33.90
N ARG A 211 12.19 -9.09 33.77
CA ARG A 211 11.27 -8.94 34.92
C ARG A 211 11.21 -10.23 35.74
N VAL A 212 11.14 -11.38 35.08
CA VAL A 212 11.16 -12.71 35.72
C VAL A 212 12.47 -12.92 36.48
N GLU A 213 13.63 -12.66 35.86
CA GLU A 213 14.94 -12.79 36.51
C GLU A 213 15.07 -11.88 37.74
N ARG A 214 14.54 -10.65 37.66
CA ARG A 214 14.51 -9.73 38.80
C ARG A 214 13.61 -10.25 39.93
N ALA A 215 12.41 -10.73 39.61
CA ALA A 215 11.49 -11.30 40.58
C ALA A 215 12.06 -12.57 41.23
N GLU A 216 12.76 -13.42 40.47
CA GLU A 216 13.49 -14.59 40.97
C GLU A 216 14.58 -14.19 41.96
N LYS A 217 15.36 -13.14 41.65
CA LYS A 217 16.40 -12.64 42.54
C LYS A 217 15.84 -12.01 43.82
N GLU A 218 14.73 -11.28 43.73
CA GLU A 218 14.06 -10.67 44.88
C GLU A 218 13.43 -11.73 45.79
N ALA A 219 12.86 -12.80 45.24
CA ALA A 219 12.36 -13.95 46.01
C ALA A 219 13.50 -14.68 46.75
N MET A 220 14.64 -14.91 46.08
CA MET A 220 15.78 -15.62 46.68
C MET A 220 16.56 -14.76 47.70
N GLY A 221 16.53 -13.42 47.56
CA GLY A 221 17.15 -12.49 48.50
C GLY A 221 16.33 -12.20 49.77
N GLY A 222 15.00 -12.40 49.72
CA GLY A 222 14.11 -12.23 50.87
C GLY A 222 14.17 -13.37 51.90
N GLU A 223 14.67 -14.54 51.53
CA GLU A 223 14.70 -15.74 52.38
C GLU A 223 15.93 -15.81 53.31
N VAL A 224 16.88 -14.88 53.19
CA VAL A 224 18.13 -14.86 53.99
C VAL A 224 18.07 -13.91 55.20
N VAL A 225 16.97 -13.20 55.41
CA VAL A 225 16.75 -12.32 56.58
C VAL A 225 15.47 -12.77 57.30
N GLY A 226 15.55 -13.92 57.98
CA GLY A 226 14.49 -14.46 58.83
C GLY A 226 15.09 -15.22 60.00
#